data_AF-A0A7V3SYW4-F1
#
_entry.id   AF-A0A7V3SYW4-F1
#
_cell.length_a   1.000
_cell.length_b   1.000
_cell.length_c   1.000
_cell.angle_alpha   90.00
_cell.angle_beta   90.00
_cell.angle_gamma   90.00
#
_symmetry.space_group_name_H-M   'P 1'
#
loop_
_entity.id
_entity.type
_entity.pdbx_description
1 polymer ?
#
loop_
_entity_poly.entity_id
_entity_poly.type
_entity_poly.pdbx_seq_one_letter_code
_entity_poly.pdbx_strand_id
1 'polypeptide(L)' 'MSSREKVVLAYSGGLDTSIIIPWLKENYDYEVIAMAADVGQGEELDPLNEKAIKTGASKIYIEDLKEEFITDF' A
#
# COMPACT_ATOMS: atom_id res chain seq x y z
N MET A 1 16.10 -12.46 19.29
CA MET A 1 15.54 -11.22 18.73
C MET A 1 14.14 -11.54 18.24
N SER A 2 13.12 -10.83 18.70
CA SER A 2 11.78 -10.98 18.12
C SER A 2 11.86 -10.49 16.67
N SER A 3 11.40 -11.29 15.72
CA SER A 3 11.28 -10.84 14.33
C SER A 3 10.24 -9.74 14.25
N ARG A 4 10.57 -8.63 13.57
CA ARG A 4 9.62 -7.56 13.27
C ARG A 4 8.39 -8.15 12.57
N GLU A 5 7.20 -7.94 13.13
CA GLU A 5 5.96 -8.43 12.49
C GLU A 5 5.70 -7.65 11.19
N LYS A 6 5.16 -8.35 10.19
CA LYS A 6 4.89 -7.78 8.87
C LYS A 6 3.38 -7.64 8.66
N VAL A 7 2.97 -6.51 8.10
CA VAL A 7 1.58 -6.26 7.72
C VAL A 7 1.51 -5.84 6.25
N VAL A 8 0.49 -6.34 5.55
CA VAL A 8 0.15 -5.89 4.20
C VAL A 8 -1.02 -4.91 4.32
N LEU A 9 -0.82 -3.69 3.83
CA LEU A 9 -1.79 -2.61 3.86
C LEU A 9 -2.37 -2.40 2.46
N ALA A 10 -3.69 -2.53 2.32
CA ALA A 10 -4.41 -2.02 1.16
C ALA A 10 -4.25 -0.49 1.13
N TYR A 11 -3.57 0.01 0.09
CA TYR A 11 -3.05 1.37 0.01
C TYR A 11 -3.59 2.07 -1.23
N SER A 12 -4.50 3.02 -1.03
CA SER A 12 -5.08 3.83 -2.12
C SER A 12 -4.25 5.07 -2.43
N GLY A 13 -3.28 5.42 -1.59
CA GLY A 13 -2.57 6.70 -1.67
C GLY A 13 -3.34 7.89 -1.11
N GLY A 14 -4.56 7.69 -0.58
CA GLY A 14 -5.29 8.71 0.14
C GLY A 14 -4.58 9.13 1.43
N LEU A 15 -5.02 10.25 2.03
CA LEU A 15 -4.47 10.76 3.30
C LEU A 15 -4.47 9.68 4.38
N ASP A 16 -5.60 8.99 4.57
CA ASP A 16 -5.79 7.99 5.63
C ASP A 16 -4.80 6.83 5.49
N THR A 17 -4.71 6.26 4.29
CA THR A 17 -3.76 5.15 4.01
C THR A 17 -2.30 5.59 4.01
N SER A 18 -2.03 6.90 3.88
CA SER A 18 -0.68 7.44 4.02
C SER A 18 -0.32 7.56 5.49
N ILE A 19 -1.13 8.23 6.30
CA ILE A 19 -0.79 8.49 7.72
C ILE A 19 -0.79 7.22 8.58
N ILE A 20 -1.50 6.16 8.17
CA ILE A 20 -1.53 4.91 8.93
C ILE A 20 -0.18 4.16 8.86
N ILE A 21 0.62 4.35 7.81
CA ILE A 21 1.92 3.69 7.65
C ILE A 21 2.90 4.08 8.77
N PRO A 22 3.22 5.38 9.01
CA PRO A 22 4.09 5.75 10.12
C PRO A 22 3.44 5.41 11.46
N TRP A 23 2.11 5.52 11.59
CA TRP A 23 1.42 5.15 12.83
C TRP A 23 1.60 3.68 13.20
N LEU A 24 1.47 2.74 12.25
CA LEU A 24 1.70 1.31 12.48
C LEU A 24 3.16 1.03 12.86
N LYS A 25 4.10 1.73 12.24
CA LYS A 25 5.53 1.61 12.55
C LYS A 25 5.86 2.15 13.95
N GLU A 26 5.31 3.30 14.32
CA GLU A 26 5.60 3.96 15.59
C GLU A 26 4.94 3.27 16.79
N ASN A 27 3.72 2.76 16.60
CA ASN A 27 2.93 2.19 17.71
C ASN A 27 3.13 0.67 17.88
N TYR A 28 3.51 -0.04 16.81
CA TYR A 28 3.60 -1.51 16.81
C TYR A 28 4.93 -2.05 16.28
N ASP A 29 5.85 -1.18 15.86
CA ASP A 29 7.11 -1.58 15.23
C ASP A 29 6.93 -2.48 14.00
N TYR A 30 5.82 -2.35 13.26
CA TYR A 30 5.57 -3.22 12.11
C TYR A 30 6.41 -2.86 10.88
N GLU A 31 6.79 -3.87 10.11
CA GLU A 31 7.18 -3.69 8.70
C GLU A 31 5.91 -3.61 7.86
N VAL A 32 5.68 -2.48 7.21
CA VAL A 32 4.49 -2.26 6.39
C VAL A 32 4.82 -2.45 4.91
N ILE A 33 4.13 -3.38 4.26
CA ILE A 33 4.12 -3.57 2.81
C ILE A 33 2.82 -2.99 2.27
N ALA A 34 2.91 -2.04 1.35
CA ALA A 34 1.73 -1.49 0.68
C ALA A 34 1.31 -2.38 -0.50
N MET A 35 0.01 -2.43 -0.77
CA MET A 35 -0.57 -3.10 -1.93
C MET A 35 -1.67 -2.20 -2.51
N ALA A 36 -1.56 -1.88 -3.78
CA ALA A 36 -2.55 -1.14 -4.55
C ALA A 36 -3.06 -2.03 -5.69
N ALA A 37 -4.34 -1.93 -5.99
CA ALA A 37 -4.98 -2.57 -7.13
C ALA A 37 -5.35 -1.50 -8.17
N ASP A 38 -4.84 -1.65 -9.39
CA ASP A 38 -5.34 -0.92 -10.56
C ASP A 38 -6.62 -1.60 -11.04
N VAL A 39 -7.74 -0.95 -10.78
CA VAL A 39 -9.07 -1.30 -11.28
C VAL A 39 -9.60 -0.26 -12.25
N GLY A 40 -8.71 0.57 -12.83
CA GLY A 40 -9.05 1.59 -13.82
C GLY A 40 -8.91 3.04 -13.33
N GLN A 41 -8.15 3.30 -12.26
CA GLN A 41 -7.94 4.66 -11.74
C GLN A 41 -6.96 5.50 -12.60
N GLY A 42 -6.17 4.88 -13.47
CA GLY A 42 -5.29 5.58 -14.41
C GLY A 42 -4.11 6.30 -13.74
N GLU A 43 -3.86 7.57 -14.10
CA GLU A 43 -2.70 8.38 -13.67
C GLU A 43 -2.59 8.57 -12.15
N GLU A 44 -3.66 8.27 -11.38
CA GLU A 44 -3.62 8.31 -9.92
C GLU A 44 -2.64 7.30 -9.31
N LEU A 45 -2.24 6.26 -10.05
CA LEU A 45 -1.33 5.21 -9.58
C LEU A 45 0.15 5.59 -9.70
N ASP A 46 0.50 6.45 -10.64
CA ASP A 46 1.89 6.86 -10.92
C ASP A 46 2.65 7.36 -9.67
N PRO A 47 2.08 8.25 -8.84
CA PRO A 47 2.78 8.72 -7.65
C PRO A 47 2.77 7.72 -6.48
N LEU A 48 1.99 6.62 -6.53
CA LEU A 48 1.80 5.74 -5.38
C LEU A 48 3.09 5.11 -4.91
N ASN A 49 3.96 4.71 -5.85
CA ASN A 49 5.22 4.06 -5.50
C ASN A 49 6.09 5.00 -4.64
N GLU A 50 6.38 6.18 -5.17
CA GLU A 50 7.18 7.18 -4.47
C GLU A 50 6.53 7.60 -3.15
N LYS A 51 5.21 7.79 -3.15
CA LYS A 51 4.46 8.22 -1.95
C LYS A 51 4.51 7.16 -0.84
N ALA A 52 4.28 5.88 -1.16
CA ALA A 52 4.30 4.81 -0.15
C ALA A 52 5.68 4.66 0.49
N ILE A 53 6.74 4.68 -0.32
CA ILE A 53 8.12 4.57 0.17
C ILE A 53 8.49 5.78 1.04
N LYS A 54 8.20 7.01 0.58
CA LYS A 54 8.44 8.23 1.38
C LYS A 54 7.70 8.22 2.72
N THR A 55 6.51 7.64 2.74
CA THR A 55 5.67 7.56 3.93
C THR A 55 6.10 6.42 4.87
N GLY A 56 6.97 5.53 4.40
CA GLY A 56 7.69 4.57 5.24
C GLY A 56 7.37 3.10 4.99
N ALA A 57 6.64 2.76 3.92
CA ALA A 57 6.48 1.36 3.53
C ALA A 57 7.83 0.75 3.13
N SER A 58 8.06 -0.53 3.45
CA SER A 58 9.27 -1.25 3.03
C SER A 58 9.21 -1.68 1.57
N LYS A 59 8.00 -1.84 1.04
CA LYS A 59 7.72 -2.27 -0.33
C LYS A 59 6.31 -1.82 -0.73
N ILE A 60 6.06 -1.74 -2.03
CA ILE A 60 4.72 -1.56 -2.59
C ILE A 60 4.53 -2.51 -3.77
N TYR A 61 3.37 -3.14 -3.83
CA TYR A 61 2.87 -3.87 -5.00
C TYR A 61 1.76 -3.05 -5.64
N ILE A 62 1.78 -2.92 -6.96
CA ILE A 62 0.72 -2.29 -7.75
C ILE A 62 0.33 -3.34 -8.79
N GLU A 63 -0.81 -3.96 -8.61
CA GLU A 63 -1.26 -5.08 -9.47
C GLU A 63 -2.36 -4.60 -10.42
N ASP A 64 -2.25 -4.97 -11.69
CA ASP A 64 -3.31 -4.74 -12.69
C ASP A 64 -4.42 -5.77 -12.50
N LEU A 65 -5.56 -5.32 -11.98
CA LEU A 65 -6.75 -6.13 -11.71
C LEU A 65 -7.96 -5.69 -12.55
N LYS A 66 -7.77 -4.90 -13.62
CA LYS A 66 -8.89 -4.38 -14.42
C LYS A 66 -9.72 -5.50 -15.06
N GLU A 67 -9.06 -6.52 -15.61
CA GLU A 67 -9.76 -7.65 -16.24
C GLU A 67 -10.53 -8.47 -15.19
N GLU A 68 -9.85 -8.87 -14.11
CA GLU A 68 -10.46 -9.63 -13.00
C GLU A 68 -11.67 -8.89 -12.41
N PHE A 69 -11.56 -7.57 -12.26
CA PHE A 69 -12.64 -6.73 -11.76
C PHE A 69 -13.88 -6.71 -12.67
N ILE A 70 -13.72 -6.88 -13.99
CA ILE A 70 -14.83 -6.86 -14.96
C ILE A 70 -15.42 -8.26 -15.19
N THR A 71 -14.60 -9.32 -15.07
CA THR A 71 -15.02 -10.68 -15.41
C THR A 71 -15.57 -11.48 -14.23
N ASP A 72 -15.03 -11.24 -13.02
CA ASP A 72 -15.26 -12.12 -11.86
C ASP A 72 -16.10 -11.48 -10.73
N PHE A 73 -16.50 -10.21 -10.87
CA PHE A 73 -17.29 -9.45 -9.89
C PHE A 73 -18.39 -8.62 -10.55
#